data_AF-A0A5B8W9N3-F1
#
_entry.id   AF-A0A5B8W9N3-F1
#
_cell.length_a   1.000
_cell.length_b   1.000
_cell.length_c   1.000
_cell.angle_alpha   90.00
_cell.angle_beta   90.00
_cell.angle_gamma   90.00
#
_symmetry.space_group_name_H-M   'P 1'
#
loop_
_entity.id
_entity.type
_entity.pdbx_description
1 polymer ?
#
loop_
_entity_poly.entity_id
_entity_poly.type
_entity_poly.pdbx_seq_one_letter_code
_entity_poly.pdbx_strand_id
1 'polypeptide(L)'
;MPICALCHKNDADKKGSHLIPHFLMKKIDNVDGRPGRELELGFELSGGYVTGYFGSSVLPERLAPVFGELTEEELEKSRSKLIVDDLLCTACEMRLGNLESAYAQTLKKTSTGNYTSTEDSYLAFLFWCSIFWRMSVTDTKAYKLDETDEYHLRIILDGGLDATDIPAYTEKLGKEITGISYELIRCLNYTNKNTAKVLMKNENTVPYAMLIGEFAVFLTVDPNKKSEEVQTFLGLEKLRKEAKTNTCQQGESVLSAGNDVFDEAYREGAEFWVEDFTKTVSEICDALHKKFVGAGAMGGEIKKKIMVAIADNEGPMGRRYTPEAMHDAIMKTIVNYEPYKSMHD
;
A
#
# COMPACT_ATOMS: atom_id res chain seq x y z
N MET A 1 -22.81 1.22 -16.71
CA MET A 1 -21.84 1.89 -15.83
C MET A 1 -21.69 1.02 -14.59
N PRO A 2 -20.50 0.94 -13.98
CA PRO A 2 -20.33 0.27 -12.69
C PRO A 2 -21.17 0.97 -11.60
N ILE A 3 -21.59 0.22 -10.59
CA ILE A 3 -22.34 0.74 -9.43
C ILE A 3 -21.35 1.17 -8.35
N CYS A 4 -21.62 2.28 -7.66
CA CYS A 4 -20.81 2.79 -6.56
C CYS A 4 -20.59 1.73 -5.48
N ALA A 5 -19.33 1.39 -5.20
CA ALA A 5 -18.94 0.35 -4.26
C ALA A 5 -19.34 0.62 -2.81
N LEU A 6 -19.52 1.89 -2.43
CA LEU A 6 -19.92 2.24 -1.06
C LEU A 6 -21.44 2.10 -0.86
N CYS A 7 -22.22 2.88 -1.62
CA CYS A 7 -23.67 2.99 -1.39
C CYS A 7 -24.49 1.93 -2.12
N HIS A 8 -23.94 1.27 -3.14
CA HIS A 8 -24.64 0.31 -4.01
C HIS A 8 -25.95 0.84 -4.62
N LYS A 9 -26.08 2.17 -4.80
CA LYS A 9 -27.33 2.82 -5.27
C LYS A 9 -27.15 3.62 -6.55
N ASN A 10 -26.10 4.44 -6.61
CA ASN A 10 -25.84 5.33 -7.74
C ASN A 10 -24.74 4.75 -8.63
N ASP A 11 -24.69 5.21 -9.88
CA ASP A 11 -23.58 4.93 -10.78
C ASP A 11 -22.26 5.44 -10.20
N ALA A 12 -21.19 4.65 -10.33
CA ALA A 12 -19.86 5.08 -9.99
C ALA A 12 -19.30 5.93 -11.14
N ASP A 13 -19.47 7.24 -11.01
CA ASP A 13 -19.12 8.25 -12.01
C ASP A 13 -17.81 8.99 -11.67
N LYS A 14 -17.22 8.72 -10.50
CA LYS A 14 -16.05 9.45 -10.04
C LYS A 14 -14.76 8.89 -10.62
N LYS A 15 -14.03 9.74 -11.33
CA LYS A 15 -12.65 9.51 -11.76
C LYS A 15 -11.65 10.00 -10.71
N GLY A 16 -10.57 9.25 -10.52
CA GLY A 16 -9.45 9.61 -9.65
C GLY A 16 -9.71 9.55 -8.16
N SER A 17 -10.58 8.64 -7.72
CA SER A 17 -10.75 8.34 -6.31
C SER A 17 -9.45 7.78 -5.75
N HIS A 18 -8.91 8.44 -4.73
CA HIS A 18 -7.72 7.96 -4.04
C HIS A 18 -8.11 6.90 -3.02
N LEU A 19 -7.36 5.79 -2.97
CA LEU A 19 -7.58 4.73 -1.98
C LEU A 19 -7.03 5.13 -0.61
N ILE A 20 -5.90 5.83 -0.61
CA ILE A 20 -5.33 6.50 0.56
C ILE A 20 -5.49 8.01 0.36
N PRO A 21 -6.03 8.76 1.34
CA PRO A 21 -6.26 10.19 1.24
C PRO A 21 -5.06 10.96 0.71
N HIS A 22 -5.28 11.88 -0.23
CA HIS A 22 -4.24 12.65 -0.91
C HIS A 22 -3.29 13.36 0.07
N PHE A 23 -3.79 13.84 1.21
CA PHE A 23 -2.97 14.55 2.19
C PHE A 23 -1.93 13.66 2.90
N LEU A 24 -2.14 12.34 2.94
CA LEU A 24 -1.15 11.36 3.39
C LEU A 24 -0.18 11.04 2.25
N MET A 25 -0.71 10.75 1.05
CA MET A 25 0.09 10.35 -0.11
C MET A 25 1.07 11.42 -0.56
N LYS A 26 0.69 12.70 -0.55
CA LYS A 26 1.58 13.80 -0.94
C LYS A 26 2.85 13.93 -0.09
N LYS A 27 2.92 13.26 1.08
CA LYS A 27 4.14 13.18 1.90
C LYS A 27 5.06 12.01 1.53
N ILE A 28 4.57 11.10 0.70
CA ILE A 28 5.21 9.83 0.34
C ILE A 28 5.77 9.92 -1.08
N ASP A 29 4.93 10.26 -2.06
CA ASP A 29 5.27 10.12 -3.48
C ASP A 29 5.24 11.43 -4.29
N ASN A 30 4.99 12.60 -3.70
CA ASN A 30 5.10 13.85 -4.46
C ASN A 30 6.55 14.29 -4.69
N VAL A 31 6.85 14.72 -5.92
CA VAL A 31 8.15 15.30 -6.29
C VAL A 31 8.50 16.51 -5.42
N ASP A 32 9.73 16.53 -4.90
CA ASP A 32 10.31 17.59 -4.06
C ASP A 32 9.46 17.92 -2.80
N GLY A 33 8.59 17.00 -2.33
CA GLY A 33 7.70 17.24 -1.19
C GLY A 33 6.69 18.37 -1.42
N ARG A 34 6.45 18.76 -2.68
CA ARG A 34 5.57 19.87 -3.03
C ARG A 34 4.11 19.51 -2.79
N PRO A 35 3.32 20.39 -2.14
CA PRO A 35 1.89 20.20 -2.05
C PRO A 35 1.25 20.45 -3.43
N GLY A 36 0.73 19.40 -4.06
CA GLY A 36 0.00 19.49 -5.33
C GLY A 36 -0.64 18.15 -5.69
N ARG A 37 -1.64 18.18 -6.57
CA ARG A 37 -2.22 16.98 -7.18
C ARG A 37 -1.44 16.63 -8.43
N GLU A 38 -1.44 15.35 -8.82
CA GLU A 38 -0.83 14.88 -10.07
C GLU A 38 0.69 15.10 -10.13
N LEU A 39 1.33 15.25 -8.96
CA LEU A 39 2.79 15.41 -8.81
C LEU A 39 3.43 14.12 -8.28
N GLU A 40 2.70 13.02 -8.29
CA GLU A 40 3.18 11.74 -7.78
C GLU A 40 4.32 11.25 -8.68
N LEU A 41 5.36 10.67 -8.09
CA LEU A 41 6.48 10.01 -8.73
C LEU A 41 6.96 8.92 -7.79
N GLY A 42 6.69 7.68 -8.16
CA GLY A 42 6.95 6.56 -7.28
C GLY A 42 7.17 5.25 -8.02
N PHE A 43 7.39 4.22 -7.22
CA PHE A 43 7.57 2.85 -7.68
C PHE A 43 6.63 1.94 -6.92
N GLU A 44 6.01 1.03 -7.64
CA GLU A 44 5.29 -0.09 -7.08
C GLU A 44 6.17 -1.34 -7.17
N LEU A 45 6.27 -2.04 -6.05
CA LEU A 45 6.90 -3.35 -5.96
C LEU A 45 5.77 -4.37 -5.91
N SER A 46 5.62 -5.20 -6.95
CA SER A 46 4.56 -6.20 -7.01
C SER A 46 4.94 -7.41 -7.86
N GLY A 47 4.66 -8.61 -7.38
CA GLY A 47 4.86 -9.85 -8.12
C GLY A 47 6.31 -10.08 -8.58
N GLY A 48 7.29 -9.67 -7.77
CA GLY A 48 8.70 -9.76 -8.10
C GLY A 48 9.19 -8.81 -9.21
N TYR A 49 8.43 -7.75 -9.52
CA TYR A 49 8.82 -6.71 -10.47
C TYR A 49 8.64 -5.31 -9.89
N VAL A 50 9.29 -4.35 -10.53
CA VAL A 50 9.13 -2.92 -10.25
C VAL A 50 8.39 -2.26 -11.41
N THR A 51 7.32 -1.53 -11.09
CA THR A 51 6.62 -0.66 -12.05
C THR A 51 6.69 0.77 -11.54
N GLY A 52 7.27 1.68 -12.31
CA GLY A 52 7.24 3.09 -11.96
C GLY A 52 5.94 3.75 -12.41
N TYR A 53 5.52 4.76 -11.67
CA TYR A 53 4.36 5.59 -12.00
C TYR A 53 4.68 7.06 -11.74
N PHE A 54 3.96 7.95 -12.43
CA PHE A 54 4.05 9.38 -12.22
C PHE A 54 2.73 10.08 -12.58
N GLY A 55 2.48 11.23 -11.96
CA GLY A 55 1.33 12.06 -12.24
C GLY A 55 1.53 12.96 -13.47
N SER A 56 0.43 13.35 -14.11
CA SER A 56 0.39 14.17 -15.33
C SER A 56 0.98 15.57 -15.16
N SER A 57 1.11 16.07 -13.92
CA SER A 57 1.69 17.38 -13.64
C SER A 57 3.20 17.33 -13.35
N VAL A 58 3.84 16.15 -13.38
CA VAL A 58 5.29 16.03 -13.24
C VAL A 58 5.98 16.47 -14.54
N LEU A 59 6.88 17.45 -14.43
CA LEU A 59 7.58 17.98 -15.60
C LEU A 59 8.50 16.91 -16.23
N PRO A 60 8.59 16.83 -17.58
CA PRO A 60 9.44 15.86 -18.27
C PRO A 60 10.91 15.89 -17.83
N GLU A 61 11.45 17.05 -17.48
CA GLU A 61 12.81 17.23 -16.96
C GLU A 61 13.06 16.47 -15.64
N ARG A 62 12.02 16.18 -14.86
CA ARG A 62 12.07 15.37 -13.64
C ARG A 62 11.87 13.89 -13.91
N LEU A 63 11.18 13.54 -14.99
CA LEU A 63 10.96 12.16 -15.42
C LEU A 63 12.19 11.60 -16.14
N ALA A 64 12.83 12.38 -17.00
CA ALA A 64 13.98 11.98 -17.80
C ALA A 64 15.13 11.32 -17.01
N PRO A 65 15.60 11.85 -15.86
CA PRO A 65 16.66 11.19 -15.08
C PRO A 65 16.19 9.86 -14.44
N VAL A 66 14.88 9.66 -14.26
CA VAL A 66 14.33 8.48 -13.59
C VAL A 66 13.98 7.39 -14.59
N PHE A 67 13.32 7.75 -15.70
CA PHE A 67 12.77 6.81 -16.68
C PHE A 67 13.52 6.78 -18.02
N GLY A 68 14.40 7.76 -18.26
CA GLY A 68 14.97 7.99 -19.59
C GLY A 68 13.96 8.62 -20.53
N GLU A 69 14.07 8.30 -21.83
CA GLU A 69 13.07 8.70 -22.81
C GLU A 69 11.74 7.96 -22.57
N LEU A 70 10.65 8.73 -22.61
CA LEU A 70 9.28 8.25 -22.44
C LEU A 70 8.52 8.44 -23.76
N THR A 71 7.74 7.44 -24.13
CA THR A 71 6.80 7.51 -25.25
C THR A 71 5.52 8.26 -24.85
N GLU A 72 4.76 8.76 -25.83
CA GLU A 72 3.46 9.40 -25.57
C GLU A 72 2.48 8.45 -24.86
N GLU A 73 2.49 7.17 -25.24
CA GLU A 73 1.66 6.13 -24.61
C GLU A 73 2.01 5.94 -23.12
N GLU A 74 3.30 5.98 -22.76
CA GLU A 74 3.73 5.88 -21.37
C GLU A 74 3.34 7.11 -20.56
N LEU A 75 3.38 8.31 -21.16
CA LEU A 75 2.92 9.54 -20.53
C LEU A 75 1.42 9.52 -20.25
N GLU A 76 0.61 8.94 -21.14
CA GLU A 76 -0.84 8.86 -20.99
C GLU A 76 -1.30 7.76 -20.02
N LYS A 77 -0.59 6.63 -19.96
CA LYS A 77 -0.98 5.45 -19.16
C LYS A 77 -0.39 5.43 -17.75
N SER A 78 0.65 6.21 -17.49
CA SER A 78 1.30 6.23 -16.18
C SER A 78 0.37 6.82 -15.12
N ARG A 79 0.00 5.99 -14.13
CA ARG A 79 -0.80 6.40 -12.99
C ARG A 79 -0.53 5.51 -11.78
N SER A 80 -0.59 6.11 -10.59
CA SER A 80 -0.56 5.34 -9.34
C SER A 80 -1.73 4.36 -9.26
N LYS A 81 -1.47 3.10 -8.91
CA LYS A 81 -2.53 2.11 -8.62
C LYS A 81 -3.34 2.42 -7.36
N LEU A 82 -2.90 3.40 -6.57
CA LEU A 82 -3.66 3.94 -5.43
C LEU A 82 -4.69 4.99 -5.86
N ILE A 83 -4.81 5.25 -7.15
CA ILE A 83 -5.82 6.14 -7.74
C ILE A 83 -6.63 5.33 -8.74
N VAL A 84 -7.93 5.21 -8.47
CA VAL A 84 -8.84 4.39 -9.27
C VAL A 84 -9.99 5.22 -9.83
N ASP A 85 -10.49 4.80 -10.99
CA ASP A 85 -11.67 5.38 -11.61
C ASP A 85 -12.89 4.50 -11.34
N ASP A 86 -14.05 5.14 -11.30
CA ASP A 86 -15.37 4.51 -11.21
C ASP A 86 -15.53 3.58 -9.99
N LEU A 87 -14.86 3.89 -8.88
CA LEU A 87 -15.06 3.21 -7.59
C LEU A 87 -16.29 3.76 -6.84
N LEU A 88 -16.43 5.09 -6.85
CA LEU A 88 -17.41 5.82 -6.05
C LEU A 88 -18.30 6.67 -6.94
N CYS A 89 -19.52 6.94 -6.47
CA CYS A 89 -20.32 8.03 -7.02
C CYS A 89 -19.86 9.37 -6.44
N THR A 90 -20.13 10.46 -7.15
CA THR A 90 -19.80 11.83 -6.75
C THR A 90 -20.26 12.17 -5.33
N ALA A 91 -21.44 11.69 -4.91
CA ALA A 91 -21.95 11.91 -3.56
C ALA A 91 -21.13 11.17 -2.48
N CYS A 92 -20.74 9.91 -2.73
CA CYS A 92 -19.92 9.14 -1.79
C CYS A 92 -18.49 9.68 -1.69
N GLU A 93 -17.91 10.10 -2.81
CA GLU A 93 -16.60 10.78 -2.83
C GLU A 93 -16.64 12.06 -1.99
N MET A 94 -17.71 12.86 -2.08
CA MET A 94 -17.86 14.08 -1.29
C MET A 94 -17.96 13.78 0.22
N ARG A 95 -18.70 12.74 0.61
CA ARG A 95 -18.84 12.31 2.01
C ARG A 95 -17.48 11.89 2.60
N LEU A 96 -16.72 11.08 1.87
CA LEU A 96 -15.36 10.70 2.25
C LEU A 96 -14.41 11.90 2.27
N GLY A 97 -14.50 12.80 1.29
CA GLY A 97 -13.68 14.02 1.25
C GLY A 97 -13.92 14.95 2.45
N ASN A 98 -15.15 15.02 2.95
CA ASN A 98 -15.47 15.76 4.18
C ASN A 98 -14.84 15.12 5.41
N LEU A 99 -14.95 13.79 5.55
CA LEU A 99 -14.30 13.01 6.61
C LEU A 99 -12.78 13.23 6.60
N GLU A 100 -12.15 13.09 5.44
CA GLU A 100 -10.71 13.28 5.25
C GLU A 100 -10.26 14.69 5.61
N SER A 101 -11.03 15.70 5.19
CA SER A 101 -10.72 17.10 5.46
C SER A 101 -10.81 17.43 6.96
N ALA A 102 -11.80 16.86 7.65
CA ALA A 102 -11.97 16.99 9.08
C ALA A 102 -10.84 16.28 9.84
N TYR A 103 -10.54 15.03 9.49
CA TYR A 103 -9.48 14.25 10.13
C TYR A 103 -8.09 14.87 9.89
N ALA A 104 -7.81 15.41 8.71
CA ALA A 104 -6.52 16.09 8.45
C ALA A 104 -6.22 17.24 9.42
N GLN A 105 -7.24 17.86 10.03
CA GLN A 105 -7.03 18.91 11.04
C GLN A 105 -6.49 18.35 12.37
N THR A 106 -6.81 17.10 12.71
CA THR A 106 -6.38 16.44 13.96
C THR A 106 -4.86 16.23 13.95
N LEU A 107 -4.29 15.98 12.77
CA LEU A 107 -2.85 15.73 12.59
C LEU A 107 -1.95 16.93 12.90
N LYS A 108 -2.53 18.14 13.06
CA LYS A 108 -1.81 19.33 13.55
C LYS A 108 -1.46 19.23 15.03
N LYS A 109 -2.24 18.48 15.81
CA LYS A 109 -1.93 18.16 17.21
C LYS A 109 -0.92 17.04 17.23
N THR A 110 0.30 17.35 17.67
CA THR A 110 1.40 16.39 17.69
C THR A 110 2.20 16.54 18.97
N SER A 111 2.79 15.43 19.42
CA SER A 111 3.67 15.38 20.58
C SER A 111 4.79 14.40 20.27
N THR A 112 5.95 14.59 20.91
CA THR A 112 7.06 13.63 20.88
C THR A 112 6.79 12.41 21.77
N GLY A 113 5.88 12.51 22.73
CA GLY A 113 5.36 11.38 23.52
C GLY A 113 3.95 10.97 23.08
N ASN A 114 3.39 9.93 23.72
CA ASN A 114 2.02 9.48 23.46
C ASN A 114 1.02 10.62 23.64
N TYR A 115 0.04 10.70 22.74
CA TYR A 115 -0.90 11.82 22.74
C TYR A 115 -2.27 11.44 22.19
N THR A 116 -3.27 12.25 22.51
CA THR A 116 -4.61 12.17 21.90
C THR A 116 -4.63 13.08 20.68
N SER A 117 -4.83 12.53 19.48
CA SER A 117 -4.89 13.33 18.24
C SER A 117 -6.22 14.09 18.13
N THR A 118 -7.32 13.47 18.58
CA THR A 118 -8.67 14.04 18.58
C THR A 118 -9.53 13.40 19.66
N GLU A 119 -10.39 14.20 20.28
CA GLU A 119 -11.45 13.71 21.17
C GLU A 119 -12.66 13.19 20.39
N ASP A 120 -12.76 13.52 19.10
CA ASP A 120 -13.76 12.98 18.18
C ASP A 120 -13.34 11.58 17.72
N SER A 121 -13.67 10.60 18.55
CA SER A 121 -13.38 9.18 18.36
C SER A 121 -14.03 8.61 17.09
N TYR A 122 -15.22 9.08 16.77
CA TYR A 122 -16.01 8.59 15.65
C TYR A 122 -15.42 9.05 14.31
N LEU A 123 -14.97 10.30 14.24
CA LEU A 123 -14.23 10.83 13.09
C LEU A 123 -12.98 10.01 12.79
N ALA A 124 -12.14 9.77 13.80
CA ALA A 124 -10.91 9.01 13.65
C ALA A 124 -11.16 7.53 13.27
N PHE A 125 -12.15 6.92 13.93
CA PHE A 125 -12.59 5.56 13.63
C PHE A 125 -13.03 5.39 12.17
N LEU A 126 -13.95 6.24 11.69
CA LEU A 126 -14.42 6.16 10.30
C LEU A 126 -13.27 6.45 9.32
N PHE A 127 -12.38 7.38 9.65
CA PHE A 127 -11.24 7.71 8.81
C PHE A 127 -10.37 6.48 8.52
N TRP A 128 -9.89 5.79 9.56
CA TRP A 128 -9.04 4.61 9.34
C TRP A 128 -9.80 3.46 8.69
N CYS A 129 -11.03 3.17 9.12
CA CYS A 129 -11.89 2.18 8.47
C CYS A 129 -12.05 2.45 6.96
N SER A 130 -12.16 3.72 6.55
CA SER A 130 -12.32 4.09 5.14
C SER A 130 -11.11 3.74 4.29
N ILE A 131 -9.89 3.82 4.84
CA ILE A 131 -8.66 3.49 4.12
C ILE A 131 -8.59 1.98 3.92
N PHE A 132 -8.75 1.22 5.00
CA PHE A 132 -8.74 -0.24 4.96
C PHE A 132 -9.79 -0.79 3.99
N TRP A 133 -11.02 -0.26 4.04
CA TRP A 133 -12.10 -0.67 3.14
C TRP A 133 -11.79 -0.31 1.68
N ARG A 134 -11.38 0.93 1.37
CA ARG A 134 -11.05 1.35 0.00
C ARG A 134 -9.92 0.53 -0.60
N MET A 135 -8.88 0.24 0.16
CA MET A 135 -7.79 -0.61 -0.30
C MET A 135 -8.30 -2.01 -0.65
N SER A 136 -9.14 -2.58 0.21
CA SER A 136 -9.66 -3.95 0.06
C SER A 136 -10.62 -4.14 -1.11
N VAL A 137 -11.52 -3.17 -1.34
CA VAL A 137 -12.58 -3.30 -2.36
C VAL A 137 -12.04 -3.15 -3.79
N THR A 138 -10.76 -2.77 -3.94
CA THR A 138 -10.12 -2.61 -5.24
C THR A 138 -9.40 -3.89 -5.68
N ASP A 139 -9.34 -4.12 -6.99
CA ASP A 139 -8.63 -5.27 -7.58
C ASP A 139 -7.11 -5.07 -7.64
N THR A 140 -6.54 -4.32 -6.68
CA THR A 140 -5.08 -4.10 -6.64
C THR A 140 -4.32 -5.38 -6.29
N LYS A 141 -5.00 -6.45 -5.86
CA LYS A 141 -4.47 -7.75 -5.38
C LYS A 141 -3.44 -7.68 -4.25
N ALA A 142 -2.95 -6.48 -3.93
CA ALA A 142 -1.90 -6.22 -2.95
C ALA A 142 -2.42 -6.23 -1.52
N TYR A 143 -3.73 -6.11 -1.33
CA TYR A 143 -4.36 -6.11 -0.01
C TYR A 143 -5.82 -6.49 -0.10
N LYS A 144 -6.27 -7.42 0.75
CA LYS A 144 -7.67 -7.84 0.82
C LYS A 144 -8.06 -8.10 2.26
N LEU A 145 -9.19 -7.54 2.69
CA LEU A 145 -9.90 -7.95 3.89
C LEU A 145 -10.68 -9.23 3.59
N ASP A 146 -11.01 -9.98 4.63
CA ASP A 146 -12.06 -10.98 4.55
C ASP A 146 -13.37 -10.37 4.03
N GLU A 147 -14.11 -11.14 3.21
CA GLU A 147 -15.36 -10.67 2.62
C GLU A 147 -16.37 -10.19 3.67
N THR A 148 -16.41 -10.84 4.83
CA THR A 148 -17.27 -10.46 5.96
C THR A 148 -16.84 -9.11 6.54
N ASP A 149 -15.53 -8.93 6.76
CA ASP A 149 -14.97 -7.70 7.32
C ASP A 149 -15.12 -6.53 6.34
N GLU A 150 -14.87 -6.74 5.04
CA GLU A 150 -15.08 -5.75 3.98
C GLU A 150 -16.54 -5.31 3.91
N TYR A 151 -17.48 -6.26 3.95
CA TYR A 151 -18.91 -5.97 3.93
C TYR A 151 -19.35 -5.19 5.19
N HIS A 152 -18.86 -5.57 6.36
CA HIS A 152 -19.14 -4.88 7.61
C HIS A 152 -18.63 -3.43 7.59
N LEU A 153 -17.37 -3.21 7.18
CA LEU A 153 -16.83 -1.86 7.07
C LEU A 153 -17.62 -1.02 6.06
N ARG A 154 -18.06 -1.60 4.93
CA ARG A 154 -18.90 -0.89 3.94
C ARG A 154 -20.20 -0.40 4.56
N ILE A 155 -20.92 -1.24 5.30
CA ILE A 155 -22.20 -0.88 5.95
C ILE A 155 -21.99 0.27 6.95
N ILE A 156 -20.93 0.18 7.75
CA ILE A 156 -20.59 1.18 8.75
C ILE A 156 -20.22 2.51 8.09
N LEU A 157 -19.45 2.49 7.02
CA LEU A 157 -19.08 3.69 6.28
C LEU A 157 -20.30 4.31 5.57
N ASP A 158 -21.11 3.52 4.85
CA ASP A 158 -22.27 4.04 4.12
C ASP A 158 -23.36 4.59 5.05
N GLY A 159 -23.51 4.06 6.27
CA GLY A 159 -24.42 4.64 7.25
C GLY A 159 -23.80 5.76 8.07
N GLY A 160 -22.53 5.63 8.42
CA GLY A 160 -21.86 6.44 9.44
C GLY A 160 -21.41 7.80 8.94
N LEU A 161 -21.10 7.93 7.65
CA LEU A 161 -20.65 9.21 7.07
C LEU A 161 -21.73 10.30 7.07
N ASP A 162 -23.02 9.94 7.19
CA ASP A 162 -24.14 10.89 7.30
C ASP A 162 -24.76 10.92 8.71
N ALA A 163 -24.18 10.19 9.68
CA ALA A 163 -24.75 10.10 11.01
C ALA A 163 -24.63 11.45 11.74
N THR A 164 -25.77 12.07 12.04
CA THR A 164 -25.85 13.33 12.80
C THR A 164 -26.01 13.09 14.30
N ASP A 165 -26.62 11.96 14.68
CA ASP A 165 -26.71 11.46 16.06
C ASP A 165 -25.86 10.19 16.17
N ILE A 166 -24.59 10.38 16.51
CA ILE A 166 -23.62 9.30 16.64
C ILE A 166 -24.05 8.30 17.72
N PRO A 167 -24.44 8.71 18.95
CA PRO A 167 -24.96 7.78 19.95
C PRO A 167 -26.08 6.87 19.42
N ALA A 168 -27.13 7.45 18.81
CA ALA A 168 -28.24 6.65 18.28
C ALA A 168 -27.81 5.72 17.13
N TYR A 169 -26.90 6.18 16.26
CA TYR A 169 -26.35 5.35 15.18
C TYR A 169 -25.54 4.17 15.74
N THR A 170 -24.67 4.43 16.71
CA THR A 170 -23.86 3.38 17.36
C THR A 170 -24.72 2.38 18.13
N GLU A 171 -25.79 2.83 18.79
CA GLU A 171 -26.75 1.96 19.46
C GLU A 171 -27.47 1.05 18.46
N LYS A 172 -27.89 1.59 17.31
CA LYS A 172 -28.54 0.84 16.23
C LYS A 172 -27.67 -0.29 15.69
N LEU A 173 -26.38 -0.05 15.50
CA LEU A 173 -25.42 -1.07 15.06
C LEU A 173 -24.98 -2.00 16.20
N GLY A 174 -25.16 -1.57 17.44
CA GLY A 174 -24.92 -2.38 18.64
C GLY A 174 -23.50 -2.95 18.71
N LYS A 175 -23.41 -4.27 18.85
CA LYS A 175 -22.13 -4.97 19.04
C LYS A 175 -21.23 -4.93 17.80
N GLU A 176 -21.78 -4.70 16.62
CA GLU A 176 -21.03 -4.75 15.36
C GLU A 176 -20.00 -3.61 15.27
N ILE A 177 -20.39 -2.39 15.63
CA ILE A 177 -19.45 -1.25 15.60
C ILE A 177 -18.53 -1.21 16.83
N THR A 178 -18.97 -1.77 17.95
CA THR A 178 -18.22 -1.74 19.21
C THR A 178 -17.16 -2.84 19.33
N GLY A 179 -17.24 -3.88 18.49
CA GLY A 179 -16.18 -4.88 18.35
C GLY A 179 -14.97 -4.38 17.54
N ILE A 180 -15.16 -3.36 16.70
CA ILE A 180 -14.10 -2.85 15.82
C ILE A 180 -13.18 -1.93 16.60
N SER A 181 -11.88 -2.16 16.46
CA SER A 181 -10.86 -1.37 17.13
C SER A 181 -9.61 -1.25 16.30
N TYR A 182 -8.76 -0.28 16.63
CA TYR A 182 -7.46 -0.13 15.99
C TYR A 182 -6.39 0.38 16.94
N GLU A 183 -5.15 -0.01 16.70
CA GLU A 183 -3.98 0.61 17.32
C GLU A 183 -3.29 1.53 16.31
N LEU A 184 -2.84 2.69 16.80
CA LEU A 184 -2.18 3.70 15.98
C LEU A 184 -0.81 4.06 16.54
N ILE A 185 0.23 3.88 15.73
CA ILE A 185 1.61 4.23 16.02
C ILE A 185 2.06 5.28 15.02
N ARG A 186 2.78 6.31 15.48
CA ARG A 186 3.29 7.37 14.60
C ARG A 186 4.74 7.72 14.91
N CYS A 187 5.56 7.82 13.87
CA CYS A 187 6.88 8.44 13.93
C CYS A 187 6.84 9.87 13.37
N LEU A 188 6.63 10.85 14.25
CA LEU A 188 6.40 12.23 13.84
C LEU A 188 7.54 12.77 12.96
N ASN A 189 7.18 13.32 11.78
CA ASN A 189 8.08 13.93 10.80
C ASN A 189 9.05 12.95 10.13
N TYR A 190 8.82 11.64 10.21
CA TYR A 190 9.64 10.64 9.53
C TYR A 190 9.75 10.94 8.03
N THR A 191 8.62 11.24 7.38
CA THR A 191 8.54 11.52 5.94
C THR A 191 9.24 12.82 5.51
N ASN A 192 9.62 13.68 6.45
CA ASN A 192 10.31 14.94 6.11
C ASN A 192 11.81 14.72 5.86
N LYS A 193 12.37 13.61 6.35
CA LYS A 193 13.80 13.31 6.31
C LYS A 193 14.12 11.98 5.62
N ASN A 194 13.15 11.08 5.58
CA ASN A 194 13.33 9.73 5.08
C ASN A 194 12.36 9.44 3.94
N THR A 195 12.77 8.58 3.01
CA THR A 195 11.88 8.02 1.99
C THR A 195 10.84 7.15 2.69
N ALA A 196 9.59 7.59 2.65
CA ALA A 196 8.46 6.85 3.18
C ALA A 196 7.86 5.92 2.12
N LYS A 197 7.11 4.90 2.55
CA LYS A 197 6.42 3.97 1.64
C LYS A 197 5.03 3.69 2.16
N VAL A 198 4.21 3.09 1.30
CA VAL A 198 3.00 2.38 1.71
C VAL A 198 3.36 0.90 1.73
N LEU A 199 3.27 0.26 2.89
CA LEU A 199 3.45 -1.19 3.04
C LEU A 199 2.20 -1.78 3.65
N MET A 200 1.81 -2.93 3.15
CA MET A 200 0.59 -3.62 3.55
C MET A 200 0.88 -5.10 3.62
N LYS A 201 0.24 -5.78 4.58
CA LYS A 201 0.31 -7.23 4.65
C LYS A 201 -0.91 -7.84 3.99
N ASN A 202 -0.70 -8.71 3.00
CA ASN A 202 -1.74 -9.34 2.20
C ASN A 202 -2.11 -10.75 2.69
N GLU A 203 -2.13 -10.93 3.99
CA GLU A 203 -2.55 -12.19 4.61
C GLU A 203 -3.79 -11.84 5.43
N ASN A 204 -4.90 -12.57 5.25
CA ASN A 204 -6.15 -12.45 6.03
C ASN A 204 -5.90 -12.80 7.51
N THR A 205 -5.03 -12.03 8.14
CA THR A 205 -4.51 -12.13 9.49
C THR A 205 -5.23 -11.08 10.32
N VAL A 206 -5.40 -11.38 11.60
CA VAL A 206 -6.04 -10.47 12.54
C VAL A 206 -4.98 -10.05 13.56
N PRO A 207 -4.74 -8.74 13.74
CA PRO A 207 -5.41 -7.61 13.08
C PRO A 207 -4.94 -7.48 11.62
N TYR A 208 -5.61 -6.65 10.83
CA TYR A 208 -5.05 -6.18 9.57
C TYR A 208 -4.00 -5.10 9.83
N ALA A 209 -2.93 -5.04 9.06
CA ALA A 209 -1.83 -4.10 9.30
C ALA A 209 -1.43 -3.30 8.06
N MET A 210 -1.17 -2.01 8.27
CA MET A 210 -0.74 -1.07 7.24
C MET A 210 0.28 -0.08 7.78
N LEU A 211 1.32 0.21 6.99
CA LEU A 211 2.28 1.28 7.22
C LEU A 211 2.11 2.31 6.10
N ILE A 212 1.71 3.53 6.45
CA ILE A 212 1.50 4.66 5.53
C ILE A 212 2.43 5.79 5.95
N GLY A 213 3.62 5.84 5.35
CA GLY A 213 4.59 6.89 5.61
C GLY A 213 5.06 6.93 7.07
N GLU A 214 4.51 7.86 7.85
CA GLU A 214 4.82 8.01 9.28
C GLU A 214 3.84 7.30 10.22
N PHE A 215 2.85 6.59 9.71
CA PHE A 215 1.80 5.93 10.49
C PHE A 215 1.81 4.42 10.31
N ALA A 216 1.79 3.66 11.41
CA ALA A 216 1.46 2.25 11.40
C ALA A 216 0.11 2.03 12.09
N VAL A 217 -0.77 1.30 11.42
CA VAL A 217 -2.16 1.09 11.85
C VAL A 217 -2.46 -0.39 11.87
N PHE A 218 -3.03 -0.86 12.97
CA PHE A 218 -3.49 -2.23 13.13
C PHE A 218 -4.99 -2.22 13.36
N LEU A 219 -5.79 -2.75 12.42
CA LEU A 219 -7.25 -2.75 12.48
C LEU A 219 -7.78 -4.15 12.84
N THR A 220 -8.58 -4.24 13.89
CA THR A 220 -9.34 -5.44 14.25
C THR A 220 -10.82 -5.19 13.96
N VAL A 221 -11.40 -5.94 13.02
CA VAL A 221 -12.84 -5.81 12.68
C VAL A 221 -13.68 -6.75 13.54
N ASP A 222 -13.29 -8.04 13.64
CA ASP A 222 -13.90 -8.99 14.57
C ASP A 222 -12.87 -9.46 15.62
N PRO A 223 -13.02 -9.07 16.90
CA PRO A 223 -12.11 -9.48 17.96
C PRO A 223 -12.22 -10.97 18.31
N ASN A 224 -13.31 -11.64 17.90
CA ASN A 224 -13.47 -13.08 18.10
C ASN A 224 -12.77 -13.89 17.02
N LYS A 225 -12.44 -13.27 15.89
CA LYS A 225 -11.67 -13.90 14.82
C LYS A 225 -10.24 -14.09 15.30
N LYS A 226 -9.93 -15.34 15.67
CA LYS A 226 -8.57 -15.74 16.03
C LYS A 226 -7.81 -16.04 14.75
N SER A 227 -6.69 -15.37 14.56
CA SER A 227 -5.66 -15.90 13.65
C SER A 227 -4.92 -17.02 14.39
N GLU A 228 -4.70 -18.15 13.73
CA GLU A 228 -3.87 -19.23 14.26
C GLU A 228 -2.39 -18.82 14.34
N GLU A 229 -1.99 -17.78 13.60
CA GLU A 229 -0.64 -17.26 13.53
C GLU A 229 -0.52 -15.90 14.24
N VAL A 230 0.61 -15.69 14.91
CA VAL A 230 0.96 -14.37 15.44
C VAL A 230 1.30 -13.49 14.24
N GLN A 231 0.49 -12.48 13.97
CA GLN A 231 0.79 -11.55 12.90
C GLN A 231 2.12 -10.83 13.17
N THR A 232 3.11 -11.11 12.34
CA THR A 232 4.34 -10.31 12.22
C THR A 232 4.11 -9.23 11.17
N PHE A 233 4.46 -7.99 11.50
CA PHE A 233 4.38 -6.87 10.58
C PHE A 233 5.55 -5.90 10.83
N LEU A 234 6.67 -6.18 10.17
CA LEU A 234 7.84 -5.31 10.13
C LEU A 234 8.39 -4.97 11.54
N GLY A 235 8.25 -5.90 12.49
CA GLY A 235 8.63 -5.74 13.89
C GLY A 235 7.72 -4.80 14.70
N LEU A 236 6.77 -4.12 14.05
CA LEU A 236 5.88 -3.14 14.67
C LEU A 236 4.78 -3.79 15.52
N GLU A 237 4.54 -5.10 15.37
CA GLU A 237 3.63 -5.85 16.23
C GLU A 237 4.04 -5.84 17.71
N LYS A 238 5.33 -5.59 17.99
CA LYS A 238 5.85 -5.45 19.36
C LYS A 238 5.31 -4.17 20.02
N LEU A 239 5.37 -3.05 19.30
CA LEU A 239 4.87 -1.75 19.77
C LEU A 239 3.35 -1.71 19.82
N ARG A 240 2.67 -2.46 18.95
CA ARG A 240 1.21 -2.57 19.00
C ARG A 240 0.70 -2.94 20.40
N LYS A 241 1.40 -3.82 21.13
CA LYS A 241 1.02 -4.23 22.49
C LYS A 241 1.11 -3.10 23.52
N GLU A 242 1.88 -2.06 23.21
CA GLU A 242 2.04 -0.86 24.04
C GLU A 242 1.07 0.26 23.63
N ALA A 243 0.60 0.23 22.37
CA ALA A 243 -0.38 1.17 21.86
C ALA A 243 -1.74 0.95 22.55
N LYS A 244 -2.41 2.06 22.90
CA LYS A 244 -3.79 1.97 23.38
C LYS A 244 -4.71 1.60 22.22
N THR A 245 -5.64 0.71 22.51
CA THR A 245 -6.72 0.34 21.59
C THR A 245 -7.70 1.49 21.42
N ASN A 246 -7.89 1.96 20.19
CA ASN A 246 -8.85 2.98 19.82
C ASN A 246 -10.16 2.34 19.36
N THR A 247 -11.28 2.97 19.69
CA THR A 247 -12.63 2.56 19.26
C THR A 247 -13.42 3.79 18.86
N CYS A 248 -14.66 3.60 18.41
CA CYS A 248 -15.57 4.71 18.12
C CYS A 248 -16.05 5.49 19.37
N GLN A 249 -15.65 5.10 20.58
CA GLN A 249 -16.21 5.61 21.85
C GLN A 249 -15.27 6.53 22.64
N GLN A 250 -13.98 6.52 22.34
CA GLN A 250 -12.96 7.24 23.10
C GLN A 250 -11.96 7.91 22.17
N GLY A 251 -11.47 9.10 22.57
CA GLY A 251 -10.55 9.89 21.75
C GLY A 251 -9.38 9.06 21.22
N GLU A 252 -8.92 9.37 20.01
CA GLU A 252 -7.86 8.61 19.35
C GLU A 252 -6.52 8.85 20.05
N SER A 253 -6.00 7.79 20.66
CA SER A 253 -4.67 7.74 21.23
C SER A 253 -3.65 7.28 20.19
N VAL A 254 -2.53 7.98 20.15
CA VAL A 254 -1.38 7.70 19.29
C VAL A 254 -0.19 7.30 20.15
N LEU A 255 0.39 6.14 19.87
CA LEU A 255 1.70 5.75 20.39
C LEU A 255 2.79 6.46 19.58
N SER A 256 3.64 7.24 20.24
CA SER A 256 4.78 7.89 19.57
C SER A 256 5.94 6.91 19.46
N ALA A 257 6.57 6.82 18.28
CA ALA A 257 7.73 5.97 18.02
C ALA A 257 8.93 6.78 17.50
N GLY A 258 10.13 6.30 17.81
CA GLY A 258 11.39 6.87 17.33
C GLY A 258 11.64 6.56 15.84
N ASN A 259 12.59 7.30 15.25
CA ASN A 259 12.99 7.06 13.85
C ASN A 259 13.65 5.70 13.69
N ASP A 260 14.44 5.27 14.68
CA ASP A 260 15.11 3.97 14.74
C ASP A 260 14.13 2.79 14.55
N VAL A 261 12.95 2.87 15.17
CA VAL A 261 11.90 1.87 15.02
C VAL A 261 11.40 1.81 13.57
N PHE A 262 11.12 2.97 12.97
CA PHE A 262 10.59 3.02 11.60
C PHE A 262 11.67 2.67 10.57
N ASP A 263 12.92 3.08 10.79
CA ASP A 263 14.08 2.68 9.98
C ASP A 263 14.21 1.15 9.96
N GLU A 264 14.07 0.50 11.13
CA GLU A 264 14.04 -0.96 11.25
C GLU A 264 12.88 -1.57 10.46
N ALA A 265 11.65 -1.08 10.67
CA ALA A 265 10.47 -1.58 9.98
C ALA A 265 10.58 -1.46 8.45
N TYR A 266 11.11 -0.34 7.96
CA TYR A 266 11.32 -0.14 6.52
C TYR A 266 12.46 -1.02 5.96
N ARG A 267 13.45 -1.38 6.79
CA ARG A 267 14.51 -2.33 6.42
C ARG A 267 13.96 -3.76 6.36
N GLU A 268 13.22 -4.21 7.37
CA GLU A 268 12.54 -5.51 7.36
C GLU A 268 11.61 -5.62 6.14
N GLY A 269 10.90 -4.54 5.80
CA GLY A 269 10.06 -4.51 4.61
C GLY A 269 10.86 -4.64 3.31
N ALA A 270 12.05 -4.03 3.24
CA ALA A 270 12.93 -4.18 2.08
C ALA A 270 13.48 -5.61 1.97
N GLU A 271 13.85 -6.25 3.08
CA GLU A 271 14.31 -7.63 3.11
C GLU A 271 13.23 -8.60 2.62
N PHE A 272 11.99 -8.42 3.07
CA PHE A 272 10.84 -9.19 2.57
C PHE A 272 10.70 -9.10 1.04
N TRP A 273 10.79 -7.89 0.47
CA TRP A 273 10.72 -7.70 -0.98
C TRP A 273 11.89 -8.33 -1.73
N VAL A 274 13.10 -8.29 -1.16
CA VAL A 274 14.28 -8.95 -1.76
C VAL A 274 14.09 -10.47 -1.80
N GLU A 275 13.51 -11.05 -0.76
CA GLU A 275 13.19 -12.49 -0.71
C GLU A 275 12.14 -12.87 -1.77
N ASP A 276 11.03 -12.13 -1.85
CA ASP A 276 9.96 -12.36 -2.84
C ASP A 276 10.47 -12.20 -4.28
N PHE A 277 11.26 -11.16 -4.53
CA PHE A 277 11.92 -10.92 -5.80
C PHE A 277 12.84 -12.10 -6.19
N THR A 278 13.71 -12.52 -5.27
CA THR A 278 14.66 -13.61 -5.51
C THR A 278 13.93 -14.93 -5.80
N LYS A 279 12.85 -15.20 -5.08
CA LYS A 279 11.99 -16.37 -5.31
C LYS A 279 11.35 -16.32 -6.70
N THR A 280 10.75 -15.18 -7.06
CA THR A 280 10.13 -14.98 -8.38
C THR A 280 11.14 -15.20 -9.51
N VAL A 281 12.33 -14.60 -9.44
CA VAL A 281 13.38 -14.81 -10.44
C VAL A 281 13.79 -16.28 -10.52
N SER A 282 13.94 -16.95 -9.38
CA SER A 282 14.28 -18.38 -9.35
C SER A 282 13.21 -19.23 -10.03
N GLU A 283 11.92 -18.96 -9.78
CA GLU A 283 10.80 -19.67 -10.41
C GLU A 283 10.75 -19.46 -11.92
N ILE A 284 10.98 -18.23 -12.39
CA ILE A 284 11.08 -17.91 -13.82
C ILE A 284 12.25 -18.67 -14.46
N CYS A 285 13.41 -18.67 -13.82
CA CYS A 285 14.59 -19.39 -14.29
C CYS A 285 14.31 -20.90 -14.43
N ASP A 286 13.64 -21.50 -13.45
CA ASP A 286 13.28 -22.92 -13.49
C ASP A 286 12.23 -23.23 -14.57
N ALA A 287 11.25 -22.34 -14.75
CA ALA A 287 10.27 -22.47 -15.83
C ALA A 287 10.93 -22.40 -17.21
N LEU A 288 11.89 -21.47 -17.41
CA LEU A 288 12.65 -21.37 -18.65
C LEU A 288 13.54 -22.59 -18.87
N HIS A 289 14.25 -23.07 -17.85
CA HIS A 289 15.07 -24.28 -17.95
C HIS A 289 14.23 -25.49 -18.38
N LYS A 290 13.05 -25.69 -17.79
CA LYS A 290 12.14 -26.77 -18.21
C LYS A 290 11.69 -26.63 -19.66
N LYS A 291 11.50 -25.41 -20.17
CA LYS A 291 11.18 -25.18 -21.58
C LYS A 291 12.35 -25.55 -22.52
N PHE A 292 13.59 -25.25 -22.13
CA PHE A 292 14.77 -25.54 -22.96
C PHE A 292 15.26 -27.00 -22.85
N VAL A 293 15.24 -27.57 -21.66
CA VAL A 293 15.87 -28.87 -21.34
C VAL A 293 14.83 -30.00 -21.15
N GLY A 294 13.55 -29.66 -20.96
CA GLY A 294 12.45 -30.60 -20.84
C GLY A 294 12.20 -31.14 -19.43
N ALA A 295 13.15 -31.02 -18.50
CA ALA A 295 13.00 -31.46 -17.10
C ALA A 295 14.01 -30.76 -16.18
N GLY A 296 13.83 -30.89 -14.86
CA GLY A 296 14.77 -30.39 -13.85
C GLY A 296 14.55 -28.94 -13.43
N ALA A 297 15.57 -28.36 -12.81
CA ALA A 297 15.63 -26.98 -12.33
C ALA A 297 16.95 -26.35 -12.77
N MET A 298 16.95 -25.03 -12.97
CA MET A 298 18.15 -24.32 -13.37
C MET A 298 19.19 -24.36 -12.26
N GLY A 299 20.45 -24.65 -12.62
CA GLY A 299 21.55 -24.70 -11.65
C GLY A 299 21.78 -23.38 -10.90
N GLY A 300 22.15 -23.46 -9.62
CA GLY A 300 22.32 -22.28 -8.76
C GLY A 300 23.37 -21.28 -9.23
N GLU A 301 24.43 -21.73 -9.91
CA GLU A 301 25.49 -20.85 -10.41
C GLU A 301 24.98 -19.88 -11.48
N ILE A 302 24.24 -20.38 -12.48
CA ILE A 302 23.65 -19.53 -13.51
C ILE A 302 22.55 -18.63 -12.94
N LYS A 303 21.72 -19.13 -12.00
CA LYS A 303 20.74 -18.27 -11.28
C LYS A 303 21.43 -17.10 -10.59
N LYS A 304 22.57 -17.34 -9.94
CA LYS A 304 23.37 -16.27 -9.32
C LYS A 304 23.90 -15.27 -10.35
N LYS A 305 24.41 -15.75 -11.50
CA LYS A 305 24.85 -14.86 -12.60
C LYS A 305 23.71 -14.01 -13.14
N ILE A 306 22.52 -14.59 -13.29
CA ILE A 306 21.30 -13.88 -13.69
C ILE A 306 20.95 -12.78 -12.67
N MET A 307 20.93 -13.11 -11.38
CA MET A 307 20.64 -12.12 -10.32
C MET A 307 21.62 -10.95 -10.33
N VAL A 308 22.92 -11.24 -10.50
CA VAL A 308 23.96 -10.19 -10.64
C VAL A 308 23.71 -9.35 -11.89
N ALA A 309 23.42 -9.97 -13.04
CA ALA A 309 23.14 -9.25 -14.28
C ALA A 309 21.90 -8.34 -14.18
N ILE A 310 20.88 -8.74 -13.42
CA ILE A 310 19.71 -7.91 -13.15
C ILE A 310 20.08 -6.74 -12.22
N ALA A 311 20.83 -6.99 -11.16
CA ALA A 311 21.22 -5.98 -10.18
C ALA A 311 22.20 -4.92 -10.75
N ASP A 312 23.12 -5.35 -11.62
CA ASP A 312 24.15 -4.51 -12.24
C ASP A 312 23.61 -3.72 -13.46
N ASN A 313 22.28 -3.73 -13.71
CA ASN A 313 21.70 -2.94 -14.78
C ASN A 313 21.85 -1.43 -14.49
N GLU A 314 22.74 -0.77 -15.24
CA GLU A 314 23.06 0.65 -15.07
C GLU A 314 22.02 1.62 -15.66
N GLY A 315 20.93 1.12 -16.28
CA GLY A 315 19.90 1.94 -16.91
C GLY A 315 19.16 2.89 -15.95
N PRO A 316 18.23 3.73 -16.45
CA PRO A 316 17.41 4.60 -15.60
C PRO A 316 16.64 3.79 -14.56
N MET A 317 16.52 4.30 -13.33
CA MET A 317 15.94 3.58 -12.19
C MET A 317 14.54 3.01 -12.48
N GLY A 318 13.67 3.77 -13.15
CA GLY A 318 12.32 3.32 -13.52
C GLY A 318 12.25 2.32 -14.67
N ARG A 319 13.41 1.97 -15.24
CA ARG A 319 13.57 0.87 -16.21
C ARG A 319 14.29 -0.33 -15.59
N ARG A 320 14.81 -0.22 -14.35
CA ARG A 320 15.43 -1.34 -13.65
C ARG A 320 14.34 -2.24 -13.07
N TYR A 321 14.57 -3.54 -13.10
CA TYR A 321 13.67 -4.55 -12.51
C TYR A 321 12.24 -4.57 -13.08
N THR A 322 12.00 -3.98 -14.26
CA THR A 322 10.75 -4.19 -15.00
C THR A 322 10.74 -5.61 -15.60
N PRO A 323 9.57 -6.15 -15.97
CA PRO A 323 9.49 -7.45 -16.63
C PRO A 323 10.40 -7.58 -17.86
N GLU A 324 10.47 -6.52 -18.68
CA GLU A 324 11.29 -6.47 -19.89
C GLU A 324 12.78 -6.48 -19.55
N ALA A 325 13.22 -5.61 -18.63
CA ALA A 325 14.61 -5.54 -18.23
C ALA A 325 15.10 -6.84 -17.59
N MET A 326 14.24 -7.49 -16.80
CA MET A 326 14.52 -8.80 -16.21
C MET A 326 14.61 -9.89 -17.28
N HIS A 327 13.65 -9.93 -18.20
CA HIS A 327 13.68 -10.85 -19.33
C HIS A 327 14.98 -10.72 -20.12
N ASP A 328 15.40 -9.51 -20.47
CA ASP A 328 16.60 -9.26 -21.25
C ASP A 328 17.87 -9.69 -20.51
N ALA A 329 17.97 -9.37 -19.21
CA ALA A 329 19.10 -9.79 -18.38
C ALA A 329 19.17 -11.32 -18.25
N ILE A 330 18.03 -11.99 -18.06
CA ILE A 330 17.92 -13.45 -17.98
C ILE A 330 18.38 -14.07 -19.31
N MET A 331 17.78 -13.66 -20.44
CA MET A 331 18.06 -14.23 -21.75
C MET A 331 19.50 -14.00 -22.19
N LYS A 332 20.03 -12.79 -21.99
CA LYS A 332 21.43 -12.47 -22.28
C LYS A 332 22.38 -13.34 -21.46
N THR A 333 22.05 -13.63 -20.20
CA THR A 333 22.89 -14.50 -19.36
C THR A 333 22.81 -15.96 -19.81
N ILE A 334 21.61 -16.47 -20.12
CA ILE A 334 21.41 -17.85 -20.59
C ILE A 334 22.15 -18.11 -21.90
N VAL A 335 21.96 -17.26 -22.91
CA VAL A 335 22.63 -17.40 -24.22
C VAL A 335 24.15 -17.36 -24.09
N ASN A 336 24.68 -16.68 -23.08
CA ASN A 336 26.12 -16.61 -22.85
C ASN A 336 26.68 -17.73 -21.97
N TYR A 337 25.84 -18.61 -21.42
CA TYR A 337 26.26 -19.68 -20.52
C TYR A 337 26.50 -20.98 -21.30
N GLU A 338 27.75 -21.47 -21.28
CA GLU A 338 28.25 -22.65 -22.02
C GLU A 338 27.28 -23.84 -22.10
N PRO A 339 26.71 -24.36 -20.98
CA PRO A 339 25.72 -25.44 -21.03
C PRO A 339 24.46 -25.22 -21.88
N TYR A 340 24.06 -23.97 -22.13
CA TYR A 340 22.93 -23.65 -23.01
C TYR A 340 23.36 -23.25 -24.41
N LYS A 341 24.60 -22.74 -24.59
CA LYS A 341 25.16 -22.46 -25.93
C LYS A 341 25.20 -23.71 -26.78
N SER A 342 25.67 -24.82 -26.22
CA SER A 342 25.79 -26.11 -26.93
C SER A 342 24.44 -26.78 -27.26
N MET A 343 23.31 -26.21 -26.87
CA MET A 343 21.96 -26.71 -27.21
C MET A 343 21.32 -25.96 -28.39
N HIS A 344 21.92 -24.84 -28.81
CA HIS A 344 21.44 -23.97 -29.89
C HIS A 344 22.35 -23.97 -31.13
N ASP A 345 23.52 -24.61 -31.04
CA ASP A 345 24.33 -25.06 -32.17
C ASP A 345 23.95 -26.50 -32.55
#